data_AF-G0HX60-F1
#
_entry.id   AF-G0HX60-F1
#
_cell.length_a   1.000
_cell.length_b   1.000
_cell.length_c   1.000
_cell.angle_alpha   90.00
_cell.angle_beta   90.00
_cell.angle_gamma   90.00
#
_symmetry.space_group_name_H-M   'P 1'
#
loop_
_entity.id
_entity.type
_entity.pdbx_description
1 polymer ?
#
loop_
_entity_poly.entity_id
_entity_poly.type
_entity_poly.pdbx_seq_one_letter_code
_entity_poly.pdbx_strand_id
1 'polypeptide(L)'
;MYVELSADLDEWLTEQAETLGVPRDAVMEQLLAAYMTAADSDDGMDDLIQPSADELDAVVAATVDEKLNGSVEAATESAVSSQLPDIVDTVERQLAERFDALEADFQTKIEDVRERVVQVKREADAKAPADHGHEEFDRIDALTQEIEDIEAELAALRGDVTESLETENERVADIDSRLDDVEDKLTRVAWVVSDLRDDQGGRDQNQKAVDRLKRAAAQENISTARCSNCDKQVEIGLLTEPQCPHCNTTVSDVRPEGGIIRSKARLVAAAQLEPGETNE
;
A
#
# COMPACT_ATOMS: atom_id res chain seq x y z
N MET A 1 99.85 65.39 68.39
CA MET A 1 99.97 66.79 67.94
C MET A 1 98.56 67.33 67.93
N TYR A 2 98.14 68.04 68.97
CA TYR A 2 96.78 68.56 69.06
C TYR A 2 96.76 69.94 68.41
N VAL A 3 95.97 70.10 67.34
CA VAL A 3 95.68 71.39 66.72
C VAL A 3 94.45 71.93 67.44
N GLU A 4 94.57 73.09 68.11
CA GLU A 4 93.39 73.78 68.66
C GLU A 4 92.63 74.45 67.51
N LEU A 5 91.39 74.01 67.29
CA LEU A 5 90.46 74.63 66.35
C LEU A 5 89.62 75.68 67.09
N SER A 6 89.12 76.68 66.37
CA SER A 6 88.14 77.62 66.95
C SER A 6 86.85 76.88 67.30
N ALA A 7 86.16 77.34 68.35
CA ALA A 7 84.92 76.72 68.83
C ALA A 7 83.86 76.59 67.71
N ASP A 8 83.71 77.62 66.87
CA ASP A 8 82.75 77.62 65.76
C ASP A 8 83.05 76.53 64.71
N LEU A 9 84.33 76.28 64.43
CA LEU A 9 84.73 75.26 63.45
C LEU A 9 84.63 73.86 64.05
N ASP A 10 84.86 73.73 65.35
CA ASP A 10 84.73 72.48 66.10
C ASP A 10 83.27 71.99 66.14
N GLU A 11 82.34 72.92 66.40
CA GLU A 11 80.90 72.66 66.37
C GLU A 11 80.43 72.29 64.96
N TRP A 12 80.85 73.06 63.95
CA TRP A 12 80.47 72.81 62.56
C TRP A 12 80.96 71.45 62.04
N LEU A 13 82.19 71.06 62.36
CA LEU A 13 82.71 69.73 61.97
C LEU A 13 81.93 68.59 62.63
N THR A 14 81.44 68.81 63.84
CA THR A 14 80.64 67.82 64.58
C THR A 14 79.27 67.66 63.95
N GLU A 15 78.57 68.77 63.67
CA GLU A 15 77.26 68.76 63.00
C GLU A 15 77.35 68.10 61.62
N GLN A 16 78.42 68.38 60.88
CA GLN A 16 78.59 67.86 59.54
C GLN A 16 78.99 66.39 59.51
N ALA A 17 79.72 65.91 60.53
CA ALA A 17 79.98 64.49 60.73
C ALA A 17 78.69 63.72 61.04
N GLU A 18 77.80 64.27 61.88
CA GLU A 18 76.50 63.66 62.18
C GLU A 18 75.59 63.59 60.94
N THR A 19 75.52 64.68 60.18
CA THR A 19 74.69 64.74 58.96
C THR A 19 75.12 63.72 57.91
N LEU A 20 76.43 63.52 57.76
CA LEU A 20 77.00 62.61 56.76
C LEU A 20 77.20 61.18 57.28
N GLY A 21 77.03 60.94 58.59
CA GLY A 21 77.18 59.63 59.22
C GLY A 21 78.61 59.08 59.16
N VAL A 22 79.61 59.95 59.07
CA VAL A 22 81.04 59.60 58.93
C VAL A 22 81.85 60.14 60.12
N PRO A 23 82.97 59.50 60.49
CA PRO A 23 83.82 60.02 61.56
C PRO A 23 84.37 61.40 61.21
N ARG A 24 84.48 62.25 62.22
CA ARG A 24 84.91 63.65 62.11
C ARG A 24 86.21 63.84 61.31
N ASP A 25 87.18 62.94 61.48
CA ASP A 25 88.45 62.98 60.77
C ASP A 25 88.28 62.86 59.25
N ALA A 26 87.28 62.11 58.77
CA ALA A 26 86.99 61.94 57.35
C ALA A 26 86.43 63.21 56.70
N VAL A 27 85.60 63.96 57.43
CA VAL A 27 85.10 65.27 56.96
C VAL A 27 86.25 66.26 56.85
N MET A 28 87.18 66.24 57.81
CA MET A 28 88.36 67.10 57.79
C MET A 28 89.34 66.74 56.66
N GLU A 29 89.57 65.46 56.42
CA GLU A 29 90.34 64.99 55.26
C GLU A 29 89.70 65.42 53.94
N GLN A 30 88.38 65.32 53.81
CA GLN A 30 87.66 65.74 52.62
C GLN A 30 87.76 67.25 52.39
N LEU A 31 87.68 68.06 53.45
CA LEU A 31 87.86 69.51 53.37
C LEU A 31 89.28 69.89 52.95
N LEU A 32 90.29 69.21 53.52
CA LEU A 32 91.68 69.41 53.15
C LEU A 32 91.95 68.96 51.71
N ALA A 33 91.35 67.86 51.26
CA ALA A 33 91.46 67.40 49.87
C ALA A 33 90.79 68.37 48.88
N ALA A 34 89.61 68.88 49.21
CA ALA A 34 88.91 69.89 48.42
C ALA A 34 89.69 71.21 48.37
N TYR A 35 90.25 71.65 49.50
CA TYR A 35 91.10 72.84 49.56
C TYR A 35 92.41 72.63 48.80
N MET A 36 93.08 71.47 48.90
CA MET A 36 94.29 71.18 48.11
C MET A 36 93.99 71.17 46.61
N THR A 37 92.85 70.61 46.19
CA THR A 37 92.46 70.59 44.78
C THR A 37 92.15 72.00 44.28
N ALA A 38 91.50 72.83 45.10
CA ALA A 38 91.23 74.23 44.79
C ALA A 38 92.51 75.10 44.84
N ALA A 39 93.45 74.81 45.73
CA ALA A 39 94.71 75.53 45.87
C ALA A 39 95.76 75.12 44.81
N ASP A 40 95.76 73.85 44.37
CA ASP A 40 96.49 73.41 43.16
C ASP A 40 95.90 74.02 41.88
N SER A 41 94.65 74.53 41.95
CA SER A 41 94.00 75.21 40.82
C SER A 41 94.25 76.73 40.79
N ASP A 42 95.02 77.29 41.72
CA ASP A 42 95.31 78.74 41.79
C ASP A 42 96.57 79.15 41.00
N ASP A 43 97.24 78.20 40.32
CA ASP A 43 98.41 78.46 39.48
C ASP A 43 98.14 78.04 38.01
N GLY A 44 97.46 78.92 37.26
CA GLY A 44 97.36 78.85 35.79
C GLY A 44 95.95 78.68 35.22
N MET A 45 95.19 79.79 35.17
CA MET A 45 93.83 79.82 34.63
C MET A 45 93.78 80.73 33.38
N ASP A 46 94.12 80.16 32.21
CA ASP A 46 93.74 80.69 30.89
C ASP A 46 93.82 79.53 29.89
N ASP A 47 92.76 79.30 29.12
CA ASP A 47 92.65 78.32 28.01
C ASP A 47 92.10 76.91 28.31
N LEU A 48 90.91 76.83 28.93
CA LEU A 48 90.02 75.67 28.74
C LEU A 48 88.72 76.11 28.05
N ILE A 49 88.57 75.68 26.80
CA ILE A 49 87.38 75.75 25.96
C ILE A 49 86.18 75.23 26.76
N GLN A 50 85.27 76.12 27.15
CA GLN A 50 83.97 75.73 27.68
C GLN A 50 83.13 75.19 26.51
N PRO A 51 82.59 73.96 26.60
CA PRO A 51 81.79 73.41 25.52
C PRO A 51 80.50 74.23 25.32
N SER A 52 80.00 74.28 24.07
CA SER A 52 78.81 75.06 23.75
C SER A 52 77.57 74.44 24.39
N ALA A 53 76.60 75.27 24.76
CA ALA A 53 75.37 74.82 25.43
C ALA A 53 74.64 73.73 24.63
N ASP A 54 74.61 73.86 23.29
CA ASP A 54 73.95 72.89 22.40
C ASP A 54 74.66 71.52 22.37
N GLU A 55 75.99 71.49 22.50
CA GLU A 55 76.76 70.24 22.55
C GLU A 55 76.63 69.54 23.91
N LEU A 56 76.60 70.30 25.02
CA LEU A 56 76.26 69.72 26.32
C LEU A 56 74.84 69.16 26.31
N ASP A 57 73.86 69.89 25.78
CA ASP A 57 72.46 69.45 25.76
C ASP A 57 72.30 68.17 24.96
N ALA A 58 73.00 68.01 23.83
CA ALA A 58 72.97 66.78 23.04
C ALA A 58 73.60 65.57 23.78
N VAL A 59 74.74 65.77 24.45
CA VAL A 59 75.41 64.71 25.23
C VAL A 59 74.59 64.34 26.47
N VAL A 60 74.02 65.33 27.15
CA VAL A 60 73.14 65.12 28.30
C VAL A 60 71.87 64.39 27.85
N ALA A 61 71.21 64.81 26.77
CA ALA A 61 70.02 64.13 26.25
C ALA A 61 70.33 62.67 25.88
N ALA A 62 71.42 62.39 25.17
CA ALA A 62 71.80 61.03 24.80
C ALA A 62 72.14 60.15 26.02
N THR A 63 72.87 60.71 27.00
CA THR A 63 73.22 60.00 28.24
C THR A 63 72.00 59.76 29.12
N VAL A 64 71.09 60.74 29.18
CA VAL A 64 69.83 60.67 29.91
C VAL A 64 68.91 59.65 29.25
N ASP A 65 68.78 59.64 27.92
CA ASP A 65 67.99 58.64 27.20
C ASP A 65 68.55 57.23 27.40
N GLU A 66 69.86 57.03 27.32
CA GLU A 66 70.47 55.71 27.54
C GLU A 66 70.29 55.22 28.98
N LYS A 67 70.50 56.10 29.98
CA LYS A 67 70.29 55.77 31.40
C LYS A 67 68.83 55.57 31.74
N LEU A 68 67.93 56.41 31.22
CA LEU A 68 66.49 56.27 31.42
C LEU A 68 65.98 55.00 30.76
N ASN A 69 66.37 54.72 29.51
CA ASN A 69 65.91 53.52 28.82
C ASN A 69 66.41 52.25 29.51
N GLY A 70 67.70 52.19 29.90
CA GLY A 70 68.22 51.04 30.66
C GLY A 70 67.58 50.89 32.04
N SER A 71 67.29 52.01 32.73
CA SER A 71 66.61 51.97 34.04
C SER A 71 65.14 51.59 33.91
N VAL A 72 64.45 52.06 32.87
CA VAL A 72 63.05 51.72 32.60
C VAL A 72 62.96 50.25 32.19
N GLU A 73 63.83 49.78 31.30
CA GLU A 73 63.87 48.38 30.89
C GLU A 73 64.09 47.45 32.09
N ALA A 74 65.12 47.70 32.92
CA ALA A 74 65.37 46.93 34.12
C ALA A 74 64.23 47.00 35.15
N ALA A 75 63.62 48.18 35.32
CA ALA A 75 62.46 48.35 36.21
C ALA A 75 61.23 47.60 35.68
N THR A 76 60.99 47.62 34.36
CA THR A 76 59.89 46.89 33.73
C THR A 76 60.11 45.39 33.79
N GLU A 77 61.31 44.88 33.51
CA GLU A 77 61.63 43.46 33.61
C GLU A 77 61.50 42.97 35.06
N SER A 78 61.99 43.75 36.04
CA SER A 78 61.81 43.43 37.45
C SER A 78 60.33 43.44 37.86
N ALA A 79 59.54 44.42 37.40
CA ALA A 79 58.12 44.50 37.71
C ALA A 79 57.34 43.34 37.08
N VAL A 80 57.63 43.02 35.81
CA VAL A 80 57.04 41.91 35.07
C VAL A 80 57.43 40.57 35.70
N SER A 81 58.71 40.34 36.01
CA SER A 81 59.17 39.11 36.67
C SER A 81 58.60 38.93 38.08
N SER A 82 58.23 40.03 38.76
CA SER A 82 57.62 39.97 40.09
C SER A 82 56.10 39.76 40.02
N GLN A 83 55.42 40.37 39.05
CA GLN A 83 53.96 40.31 38.94
C GLN A 83 53.43 39.13 38.12
N LEU A 84 54.18 38.65 37.13
CA LEU A 84 53.76 37.53 36.29
C LEU A 84 53.45 36.25 37.10
N PRO A 85 54.27 35.83 38.08
CA PRO A 85 53.96 34.64 38.89
C PRO A 85 52.63 34.78 39.63
N ASP A 86 52.37 35.93 40.25
CA ASP A 86 51.11 36.18 40.99
C ASP A 86 49.88 36.17 40.06
N ILE A 87 50.03 36.70 38.83
CA ILE A 87 48.98 36.67 37.82
C ILE A 87 48.73 35.23 37.36
N VAL A 88 49.80 34.47 37.08
CA VAL A 88 49.71 33.06 36.67
C VAL A 88 49.04 32.24 37.76
N ASP A 89 49.49 32.34 39.01
CA ASP A 89 48.90 31.63 40.16
C ASP A 89 47.42 31.99 40.34
N THR A 90 47.06 33.25 40.14
CA THR A 90 45.66 33.71 40.20
C THR A 90 44.83 33.08 39.10
N VAL A 91 45.32 33.08 37.87
CA VAL A 91 44.62 32.48 36.71
C VAL A 91 44.53 30.97 36.86
N GLU A 92 45.60 30.30 37.28
CA GLU A 92 45.62 28.85 37.52
C GLU A 92 44.61 28.45 38.59
N ARG A 93 44.55 29.19 39.70
CA ARG A 93 43.55 28.95 40.75
C ARG A 93 42.13 29.19 40.23
N GLN A 94 41.89 30.27 39.47
CA GLN A 94 40.57 30.52 38.88
C GLN A 94 40.16 29.43 37.89
N LEU A 95 41.09 28.92 37.08
CA LEU A 95 40.83 27.83 36.17
C LEU A 95 40.54 26.53 36.93
N ALA A 96 41.34 26.20 37.95
CA ALA A 96 41.10 25.04 38.81
C ALA A 96 39.71 25.10 39.45
N GLU A 97 39.35 26.23 40.07
CA GLU A 97 38.01 26.45 40.65
C GLU A 97 36.88 26.28 39.61
N ARG A 98 37.08 26.77 38.38
CA ARG A 98 36.11 26.60 37.29
C ARG A 98 36.00 25.16 36.80
N PHE A 99 37.12 24.44 36.71
CA PHE A 99 37.15 23.02 36.34
C PHE A 99 36.45 22.18 37.40
N ASP A 100 36.76 22.40 38.67
CA ASP A 100 36.11 21.70 39.79
C ASP A 100 34.60 21.95 39.79
N ALA A 101 34.17 23.20 39.58
CA ALA A 101 32.76 23.54 39.49
C ALA A 101 32.07 22.89 38.28
N LEU A 102 32.74 22.86 37.12
CA LEU A 102 32.21 22.22 35.91
C LEU A 102 32.13 20.70 36.06
N GLU A 103 33.14 20.08 36.68
CA GLU A 103 33.13 18.66 36.95
C GLU A 103 31.99 18.29 37.91
N ALA A 104 31.79 19.07 38.97
CA ALA A 104 30.68 18.87 39.90
C ALA A 104 29.30 19.03 39.22
N ASP A 105 29.13 20.04 38.36
CA ASP A 105 27.91 20.23 37.57
C ASP A 105 27.69 19.06 36.59
N PHE A 106 28.74 18.61 35.91
CA PHE A 106 28.65 17.49 34.99
C PHE A 106 28.29 16.19 35.71
N GLN A 107 28.93 15.87 36.83
CA GLN A 107 28.59 14.71 37.65
C GLN A 107 27.13 14.76 38.12
N THR A 108 26.65 15.93 38.55
CA THR A 108 25.25 16.14 38.94
C THR A 108 24.29 15.87 37.78
N LYS A 109 24.60 16.40 36.58
CA LYS A 109 23.78 16.18 35.38
C LYS A 109 23.77 14.73 34.93
N ILE A 110 24.89 14.04 35.01
CA ILE A 110 24.96 12.60 34.69
C ILE A 110 24.10 11.80 35.65
N GLU A 111 24.10 12.14 36.94
CA GLU A 111 23.23 11.47 37.91
C GLU A 111 21.75 11.77 37.66
N ASP A 112 21.37 13.02 37.33
CA ASP A 112 19.97 13.37 36.95
C ASP A 112 19.52 12.59 35.70
N VAL A 113 20.36 12.53 34.66
CA VAL A 113 20.06 11.76 33.44
C VAL A 113 19.91 10.28 33.77
N ARG A 114 20.78 9.73 34.60
CA ARG A 114 20.70 8.32 35.03
C ARG A 114 19.39 8.06 35.77
N GLU A 115 19.03 8.91 36.73
CA GLU A 115 17.78 8.79 37.47
C GLU A 115 16.58 8.87 36.52
N ARG A 116 16.58 9.83 35.58
CA ARG A 116 15.54 9.98 34.56
C ARG A 116 15.40 8.75 33.68
N VAL A 117 16.51 8.19 33.20
CA VAL A 117 16.51 6.99 32.33
C VAL A 117 15.97 5.80 33.10
N VAL A 118 16.37 5.63 34.36
CA VAL A 118 15.84 4.56 35.22
C VAL A 118 14.34 4.75 35.47
N GLN A 119 13.89 5.98 35.69
CA GLN A 119 12.47 6.31 35.81
C GLN A 119 11.70 5.94 34.53
N VAL A 120 12.15 6.44 33.37
CA VAL A 120 11.51 6.15 32.08
C VAL A 120 11.46 4.66 31.80
N LYS A 121 12.55 3.93 32.07
CA LYS A 121 12.59 2.47 31.95
C LYS A 121 11.54 1.81 32.84
N ARG A 122 11.44 2.21 34.12
CA ARG A 122 10.43 1.67 35.04
C ARG A 122 9.01 1.98 34.58
N GLU A 123 8.76 3.19 34.11
CA GLU A 123 7.44 3.60 33.59
C GLU A 123 7.09 2.83 32.31
N ALA A 124 8.05 2.67 31.40
CA ALA A 124 7.88 1.89 30.16
C ALA A 124 7.60 0.42 30.46
N ASP A 125 8.40 -0.21 31.32
CA ASP A 125 8.19 -1.61 31.76
C ASP A 125 6.86 -1.80 32.50
N ALA A 126 6.44 -0.80 33.29
CA ALA A 126 5.14 -0.84 33.95
C ALA A 126 3.98 -0.71 32.95
N LYS A 127 4.19 0.04 31.86
CA LYS A 127 3.19 0.26 30.83
C LYS A 127 3.08 -0.92 29.85
N ALA A 128 4.21 -1.56 29.56
CA ALA A 128 4.32 -2.71 28.70
C ALA A 128 5.39 -3.65 29.28
N PRO A 129 4.99 -4.59 30.17
CA PRO A 129 5.87 -5.65 30.63
C PRO A 129 6.50 -6.40 29.45
N ALA A 130 7.67 -7.02 29.67
CA ALA A 130 8.32 -7.81 28.61
C ALA A 130 7.42 -8.91 28.03
N ASP A 131 6.50 -9.42 28.86
CA ASP A 131 5.55 -10.47 28.51
C ASP A 131 4.13 -9.91 28.31
N HIS A 132 3.96 -8.60 28.06
CA HIS A 132 2.62 -8.06 27.79
C HIS A 132 2.10 -8.62 26.46
N GLY A 133 0.94 -9.26 26.52
CA GLY A 133 0.21 -9.72 25.35
C GLY A 133 -0.79 -8.68 24.87
N HIS A 134 -1.39 -8.94 23.71
CA HIS A 134 -2.47 -8.15 23.15
C HIS A 134 -3.64 -9.08 22.85
N GLU A 135 -4.62 -9.13 23.75
CA GLU A 135 -5.83 -9.96 23.58
C GLU A 135 -6.58 -9.60 22.28
N GLU A 136 -6.49 -8.34 21.85
CA GLU A 136 -7.06 -7.90 20.57
C GLU A 136 -6.38 -8.57 19.37
N PHE A 137 -5.08 -8.87 19.43
CA PHE A 137 -4.38 -9.61 18.38
C PHE A 137 -4.75 -11.09 18.43
N ASP A 138 -4.85 -11.69 19.62
CA ASP A 138 -5.34 -13.06 19.77
C ASP A 138 -6.75 -13.22 19.18
N ARG A 139 -7.60 -12.20 19.35
CA ARG A 139 -8.93 -12.14 18.74
C ARG A 139 -8.87 -12.05 17.21
N ILE A 140 -7.92 -11.31 16.65
CA ILE A 140 -7.74 -11.22 15.19
C ILE A 140 -7.28 -12.57 14.62
N ASP A 141 -6.36 -13.26 15.30
CA ASP A 141 -5.91 -14.60 14.88
C ASP A 141 -7.07 -15.60 14.94
N ALA A 142 -7.89 -15.56 16.01
CA ALA A 142 -9.09 -16.39 16.10
C ALA A 142 -10.11 -16.09 15.01
N LEU A 143 -10.36 -14.81 14.70
CA LEU A 143 -11.25 -14.41 13.60
C LEU A 143 -10.70 -14.81 12.22
N THR A 144 -9.38 -14.78 12.05
CA THR A 144 -8.72 -15.21 10.81
C THR A 144 -8.95 -16.71 10.60
N GLN A 145 -8.77 -17.52 11.65
CA GLN A 145 -9.07 -18.95 11.60
C GLN A 145 -10.55 -19.22 11.31
N GLU A 146 -11.47 -18.47 11.93
CA GLU A 146 -12.91 -18.61 11.68
C GLU A 146 -13.26 -18.29 10.22
N ILE A 147 -12.64 -17.27 9.62
CA ILE A 147 -12.83 -16.94 8.20
C ILE A 147 -12.31 -18.07 7.31
N GLU A 148 -11.13 -18.61 7.58
CA GLU A 148 -10.57 -19.73 6.81
C GLU A 148 -11.47 -20.98 6.89
N ASP A 149 -12.01 -21.27 8.07
CA ASP A 149 -12.95 -22.38 8.28
C ASP A 149 -14.26 -22.16 7.49
N ILE A 150 -14.82 -20.95 7.52
CA ILE A 150 -16.02 -20.59 6.73
C ILE A 150 -15.75 -20.68 5.22
N GLU A 151 -14.58 -20.24 4.75
CA GLU A 151 -14.21 -20.35 3.35
C GLU A 151 -14.10 -21.81 2.89
N ALA A 152 -13.52 -22.68 3.73
CA ALA A 152 -13.46 -24.11 3.48
C ALA A 152 -14.86 -24.76 3.43
N GLU A 153 -15.74 -24.41 4.38
CA GLU A 153 -17.12 -24.90 4.41
C GLU A 153 -17.90 -24.43 3.18
N LEU A 154 -17.76 -23.16 2.79
CA LEU A 154 -18.41 -22.62 1.60
C LEU A 154 -17.91 -23.28 0.31
N ALA A 155 -16.61 -23.58 0.23
CA ALA A 155 -16.03 -24.30 -0.90
C ALA A 155 -16.58 -25.73 -1.00
N ALA A 156 -16.68 -26.43 0.13
CA ALA A 156 -17.29 -27.76 0.20
C ALA A 156 -18.77 -27.73 -0.22
N LEU A 157 -19.55 -26.81 0.34
CA LEU A 157 -20.98 -26.67 0.01
C LEU A 157 -21.19 -26.33 -1.48
N ARG A 158 -20.33 -25.49 -2.06
CA ARG A 158 -20.37 -25.23 -3.51
C ARG A 158 -20.07 -26.48 -4.32
N GLY A 159 -19.11 -27.30 -3.89
CA GLY A 159 -18.82 -28.60 -4.50
C GLY A 159 -20.03 -29.52 -4.48
N ASP A 160 -20.64 -29.70 -3.30
CA ASP A 160 -21.83 -30.54 -3.13
C ASP A 160 -23.01 -30.07 -3.99
N VAL A 161 -23.22 -28.76 -4.08
CA VAL A 161 -24.28 -28.18 -4.94
C VAL A 161 -24.01 -28.46 -6.41
N THR A 162 -22.77 -28.29 -6.87
CA THR A 162 -22.39 -28.60 -8.26
C THR A 162 -22.61 -30.08 -8.57
N GLU A 163 -22.14 -30.99 -7.73
CA GLU A 163 -22.32 -32.44 -7.91
C GLU A 163 -23.81 -32.84 -7.90
N SER A 164 -24.60 -32.24 -7.00
CA SER A 164 -26.04 -32.47 -6.94
C SER A 164 -26.74 -32.00 -8.22
N LEU A 165 -26.39 -30.81 -8.73
CA LEU A 165 -26.95 -30.30 -9.99
C LEU A 165 -26.55 -31.15 -11.20
N GLU A 166 -25.33 -31.67 -11.25
CA GLU A 166 -24.90 -32.61 -12.28
C GLU A 166 -25.73 -33.89 -12.23
N THR A 167 -25.90 -34.46 -11.04
CA THR A 167 -26.73 -35.66 -10.82
C THR A 167 -28.19 -35.43 -11.22
N GLU A 168 -28.78 -34.29 -10.85
CA GLU A 168 -30.16 -33.97 -11.23
C GLU A 168 -30.30 -33.73 -12.74
N ASN A 169 -29.33 -33.10 -13.40
CA ASN A 169 -29.33 -32.95 -14.84
C ASN A 169 -29.29 -34.31 -15.55
N GLU A 170 -28.49 -35.26 -15.06
CA GLU A 170 -28.47 -36.63 -15.58
C GLU A 170 -29.83 -37.32 -15.43
N ARG A 171 -30.48 -37.15 -14.27
CA ARG A 171 -31.84 -37.68 -14.04
C ARG A 171 -32.88 -37.07 -14.98
N VAL A 172 -32.82 -35.75 -15.20
CA VAL A 172 -33.70 -35.06 -16.12
C VAL A 172 -33.49 -35.56 -17.55
N ALA A 173 -32.24 -35.74 -17.98
CA ALA A 173 -31.91 -36.28 -19.29
C ALA A 173 -32.41 -37.74 -19.46
N ASP A 174 -32.30 -38.58 -18.43
CA ASP A 174 -32.88 -39.94 -18.44
C ASP A 174 -34.41 -39.90 -18.59
N ILE A 175 -35.08 -39.03 -17.81
CA ILE A 175 -36.53 -38.88 -17.88
C ILE A 175 -36.96 -38.41 -19.27
N ASP A 176 -36.28 -37.42 -19.83
CA ASP A 176 -36.54 -36.87 -21.17
C ASP A 176 -36.42 -37.97 -22.23
N SER A 177 -35.31 -38.73 -22.22
CA SER A 177 -35.13 -39.87 -23.13
C SER A 177 -36.23 -40.94 -22.99
N ARG A 178 -36.70 -41.18 -21.77
CA ARG A 178 -37.80 -42.13 -21.52
C ARG A 178 -39.15 -41.59 -21.99
N LEU A 179 -39.38 -40.29 -21.89
CA LEU A 179 -40.60 -39.64 -22.40
C LEU A 179 -40.63 -39.71 -23.93
N ASP A 180 -39.51 -39.41 -24.61
CA ASP A 180 -39.38 -39.56 -26.06
C ASP A 180 -39.67 -41.00 -26.50
N ASP A 181 -39.08 -42.00 -25.83
CA ASP A 181 -39.33 -43.42 -26.14
C ASP A 181 -40.80 -43.82 -25.91
N VAL A 182 -41.47 -43.26 -24.90
CA VAL A 182 -42.90 -43.48 -24.67
C VAL A 182 -43.73 -42.78 -25.76
N GLU A 183 -43.39 -41.57 -26.15
CA GLU A 183 -44.07 -40.83 -27.23
C GLU A 183 -43.97 -41.58 -28.57
N ASP A 184 -42.79 -42.08 -28.92
CA ASP A 184 -42.55 -42.91 -30.11
C ASP A 184 -43.42 -44.18 -30.08
N LYS A 185 -43.49 -44.85 -28.93
CA LYS A 185 -44.34 -46.03 -28.74
C LYS A 185 -45.82 -45.69 -28.87
N LEU A 186 -46.29 -44.59 -28.28
CA LEU A 186 -47.68 -44.15 -28.38
C LEU A 186 -48.03 -43.76 -29.83
N THR A 187 -47.13 -43.09 -30.54
CA THR A 187 -47.28 -42.75 -31.96
C THR A 187 -47.41 -44.01 -32.81
N ARG A 188 -46.55 -45.01 -32.57
CA ARG A 188 -46.63 -46.30 -33.26
C ARG A 188 -47.95 -47.03 -32.96
N VAL A 189 -48.39 -47.05 -31.69
CA VAL A 189 -49.67 -47.65 -31.30
C VAL A 189 -50.84 -46.90 -31.97
N ALA A 190 -50.83 -45.57 -31.96
CA ALA A 190 -51.84 -44.76 -32.61
C ALA A 190 -51.93 -45.07 -34.12
N TRP A 191 -50.79 -45.22 -34.79
CA TRP A 191 -50.75 -45.60 -36.21
C TRP A 191 -51.37 -46.98 -36.45
N VAL A 192 -51.00 -48.00 -35.65
CA VAL A 192 -51.58 -49.36 -35.75
C VAL A 192 -53.08 -49.36 -35.45
N VAL A 193 -53.52 -48.60 -34.45
CA VAL A 193 -54.95 -48.48 -34.12
C VAL A 193 -55.72 -47.76 -35.22
N SER A 194 -55.14 -46.73 -35.85
CA SER A 194 -55.74 -46.06 -37.01
C SER A 194 -55.87 -47.01 -38.19
N ASP A 195 -54.82 -47.77 -38.50
CA ASP A 195 -54.82 -48.78 -39.56
C ASP A 195 -55.93 -49.83 -39.33
N LEU A 196 -55.99 -50.41 -38.13
CA LEU A 196 -57.05 -51.37 -37.76
C LEU A 196 -58.45 -50.76 -37.84
N ARG A 197 -58.61 -49.48 -37.48
CA ARG A 197 -59.89 -48.77 -37.56
C ARG A 197 -60.30 -48.52 -39.00
N ASP A 198 -59.38 -48.13 -39.86
CA ASP A 198 -59.65 -47.92 -41.29
C ASP A 198 -59.97 -49.24 -41.98
N ASP A 199 -59.30 -50.33 -41.58
CA ASP A 199 -59.55 -51.67 -42.11
C ASP A 199 -60.94 -52.22 -41.72
N GLN A 200 -61.43 -51.87 -40.53
CA GLN A 200 -62.80 -52.15 -40.10
C GLN A 200 -63.82 -51.17 -40.72
N GLY A 201 -63.46 -49.89 -40.81
CA GLY A 201 -64.29 -48.84 -41.38
C GLY A 201 -64.52 -49.01 -42.88
N GLY A 202 -63.52 -49.48 -43.64
CA GLY A 202 -63.64 -49.79 -45.06
C GLY A 202 -64.61 -50.95 -45.33
N ARG A 203 -64.57 -52.00 -44.49
CA ARG A 203 -65.53 -53.11 -44.55
C ARG A 203 -66.96 -52.64 -44.26
N ASP A 204 -67.15 -51.83 -43.21
CA ASP A 204 -68.46 -51.28 -42.86
C ASP A 204 -69.00 -50.30 -43.91
N GLN A 205 -68.14 -49.45 -44.49
CA GLN A 205 -68.53 -48.55 -45.58
C GLN A 205 -68.95 -49.29 -46.85
N ASN A 206 -68.22 -50.35 -47.24
CA ASN A 206 -68.59 -51.20 -48.37
C ASN A 206 -69.92 -51.91 -48.12
N GLN A 207 -70.13 -52.45 -46.91
CA GLN A 207 -71.40 -53.08 -46.54
C GLN A 207 -72.56 -52.07 -46.59
N LYS A 208 -72.38 -50.87 -46.04
CA LYS A 208 -73.39 -49.79 -46.11
C LYS A 208 -73.68 -49.36 -47.55
N ALA A 209 -72.67 -49.33 -48.43
CA ALA A 209 -72.85 -49.03 -49.84
C ALA A 209 -73.69 -50.11 -50.55
N VAL A 210 -73.39 -51.39 -50.29
CA VAL A 210 -74.19 -52.52 -50.80
C VAL A 210 -75.63 -52.48 -50.27
N ASP A 211 -75.81 -52.20 -48.98
CA ASP A 211 -77.14 -52.11 -48.37
C ASP A 211 -77.95 -50.95 -48.95
N ARG A 212 -77.31 -49.82 -49.30
CA ARG A 212 -77.96 -48.71 -50.02
C ARG A 212 -78.39 -49.15 -51.43
N LEU A 213 -77.53 -49.82 -52.18
CA LEU A 213 -77.86 -50.35 -53.52
C LEU A 213 -79.02 -51.33 -53.47
N LYS A 214 -79.01 -52.27 -52.51
CA LYS A 214 -80.09 -53.24 -52.31
C LYS A 214 -81.40 -52.57 -51.91
N ARG A 215 -81.33 -51.55 -51.04
CA ARG A 215 -82.52 -50.78 -50.62
C ARG A 215 -83.09 -49.95 -51.77
N ALA A 216 -82.26 -49.30 -52.57
CA ALA A 216 -82.70 -48.55 -53.77
C ALA A 216 -83.37 -49.49 -54.78
N ALA A 217 -82.77 -50.66 -55.03
CA ALA A 217 -83.36 -51.67 -55.89
C ALA A 217 -84.69 -52.21 -55.35
N ALA A 218 -84.79 -52.44 -54.03
CA ALA A 218 -86.03 -52.88 -53.39
C ALA A 218 -87.15 -51.82 -53.47
N GLN A 219 -86.84 -50.53 -53.31
CA GLN A 219 -87.82 -49.44 -53.44
C GLN A 219 -88.43 -49.38 -54.85
N GLU A 220 -87.63 -49.65 -55.88
CA GLU A 220 -88.07 -49.68 -57.27
C GLU A 220 -88.55 -51.07 -57.75
N ASN A 221 -88.62 -52.07 -56.85
CA ASN A 221 -88.97 -53.47 -57.16
C ASN A 221 -88.08 -54.13 -58.24
N ILE A 222 -86.79 -53.83 -58.23
CA ILE A 222 -85.80 -54.33 -59.19
C ILE A 222 -85.00 -55.48 -58.56
N SER A 223 -85.05 -56.67 -59.17
CA SER A 223 -84.23 -57.83 -58.74
C SER A 223 -82.94 -57.99 -59.54
N THR A 224 -82.93 -57.56 -60.82
CA THR A 224 -81.76 -57.65 -61.71
C THR A 224 -81.57 -56.35 -62.48
N ALA A 225 -80.32 -55.95 -62.71
CA ALA A 225 -79.97 -54.79 -63.53
C ALA A 225 -78.73 -55.07 -64.39
N ARG A 226 -78.58 -54.37 -65.51
CA ARG A 226 -77.37 -54.48 -66.36
C ARG A 226 -76.32 -53.46 -65.93
N CYS A 227 -75.07 -53.86 -65.85
CA CYS A 227 -73.96 -52.94 -65.56
C CYS A 227 -73.82 -51.90 -66.66
N SER A 228 -73.71 -50.61 -66.31
CA SER A 228 -73.54 -49.56 -67.32
C SER A 228 -72.22 -49.65 -68.10
N ASN A 229 -71.20 -50.29 -67.53
CA ASN A 229 -69.85 -50.39 -68.11
C ASN A 229 -69.66 -51.64 -68.99
N CYS A 230 -70.13 -52.82 -68.54
CA CYS A 230 -69.92 -54.09 -69.27
C CYS A 230 -71.19 -54.73 -69.83
N ASP A 231 -72.36 -54.10 -69.65
CA ASP A 231 -73.69 -54.51 -70.13
C ASP A 231 -74.18 -55.92 -69.72
N LYS A 232 -73.43 -56.63 -68.87
CA LYS A 232 -73.81 -57.92 -68.28
C LYS A 232 -74.88 -57.73 -67.20
N GLN A 233 -75.80 -58.70 -67.12
CA GLN A 233 -76.87 -58.72 -66.11
C GLN A 233 -76.29 -59.14 -64.75
N VAL A 234 -76.70 -58.44 -63.70
CA VAL A 234 -76.28 -58.68 -62.31
C VAL A 234 -77.54 -58.79 -61.43
N GLU A 235 -77.56 -59.78 -60.54
CA GLU A 235 -78.58 -59.91 -59.50
C GLU A 235 -78.22 -59.03 -58.31
N ILE A 236 -79.05 -58.02 -58.01
CA ILE A 236 -78.72 -57.02 -57.01
C ILE A 236 -78.73 -57.60 -55.59
N GLY A 237 -79.61 -58.58 -55.34
CA GLY A 237 -79.72 -59.26 -54.05
C GLY A 237 -78.45 -60.02 -53.64
N LEU A 238 -77.64 -60.47 -54.62
CA LEU A 238 -76.43 -61.27 -54.40
C LEU A 238 -75.14 -60.44 -54.31
N LEU A 239 -75.21 -59.12 -54.45
CA LEU A 239 -74.03 -58.27 -54.28
C LEU A 239 -73.52 -58.35 -52.84
N THR A 240 -72.23 -58.67 -52.69
CA THR A 240 -71.51 -58.64 -51.41
C THR A 240 -70.58 -57.44 -51.30
N GLU A 241 -70.22 -56.83 -52.44
CA GLU A 241 -69.39 -55.64 -52.55
C GLU A 241 -70.05 -54.62 -53.49
N PRO A 242 -69.77 -53.31 -53.37
CA PRO A 242 -70.38 -52.27 -54.19
C PRO A 242 -69.74 -52.20 -55.60
N GLN A 243 -69.43 -53.35 -56.20
CA GLN A 243 -68.72 -53.48 -57.47
C GLN A 243 -69.48 -54.46 -58.38
N CYS A 244 -69.41 -54.28 -59.69
CA CYS A 244 -69.98 -55.24 -60.63
C CYS A 244 -69.17 -56.56 -60.59
N PRO A 245 -69.79 -57.73 -60.36
CA PRO A 245 -69.09 -59.02 -60.23
C PRO A 245 -68.44 -59.50 -61.54
N HIS A 246 -68.67 -58.81 -62.67
CA HIS A 246 -68.14 -59.21 -63.97
C HIS A 246 -67.03 -58.30 -64.52
N CYS A 247 -66.96 -57.04 -64.09
CA CYS A 247 -65.96 -56.07 -64.58
C CYS A 247 -65.32 -55.25 -63.46
N ASN A 248 -65.64 -55.55 -62.20
CA ASN A 248 -65.10 -54.94 -60.99
C ASN A 248 -65.26 -53.42 -60.89
N THR A 249 -66.17 -52.84 -61.67
CA THR A 249 -66.44 -51.40 -61.64
C THR A 249 -67.29 -51.06 -60.43
N THR A 250 -66.88 -50.07 -59.63
CA THR A 250 -67.65 -49.56 -58.49
C THR A 250 -68.99 -49.00 -58.95
N VAL A 251 -70.07 -49.41 -58.28
CA VAL A 251 -71.45 -49.04 -58.59
C VAL A 251 -71.97 -48.14 -57.48
N SER A 252 -72.59 -47.02 -57.85
CA SER A 252 -73.14 -46.04 -56.90
C SER A 252 -74.65 -46.10 -56.77
N ASP A 253 -75.37 -46.56 -57.80
CA ASP A 253 -76.83 -46.49 -57.84
C ASP A 253 -77.46 -47.56 -58.75
N VAL A 254 -78.76 -47.83 -58.56
CA VAL A 254 -79.59 -48.70 -59.41
C VAL A 254 -80.75 -47.89 -59.95
N ARG A 255 -80.81 -47.70 -61.28
CA ARG A 255 -81.85 -46.88 -61.92
C ARG A 255 -82.78 -47.72 -62.80
N PRO A 256 -84.10 -47.53 -62.72
CA PRO A 256 -85.02 -48.10 -63.70
C PRO A 256 -84.83 -47.42 -65.06
N GLU A 257 -84.91 -48.21 -66.14
CA GLU A 257 -84.87 -47.75 -67.52
C GLU A 257 -86.12 -48.22 -68.28
N GLY A 258 -86.67 -47.32 -69.10
CA GLY A 258 -87.88 -47.56 -69.87
C GLY A 258 -89.05 -46.68 -69.44
N GLY A 259 -89.91 -46.32 -70.40
CA GLY A 259 -91.08 -45.47 -70.17
C GLY A 259 -92.17 -46.14 -69.33
N ILE A 260 -93.43 -46.00 -69.74
CA ILE A 260 -94.63 -46.38 -68.96
C ILE A 260 -94.66 -47.87 -68.56
N ILE A 261 -93.80 -48.72 -69.15
CA ILE A 261 -93.55 -50.11 -68.76
C ILE A 261 -92.08 -50.23 -68.30
N ARG A 262 -91.82 -50.09 -67.00
CA ARG A 262 -90.49 -50.09 -66.38
C ARG A 262 -89.93 -51.52 -66.18
N SER A 263 -89.59 -52.22 -67.25
CA SER A 263 -89.12 -53.61 -67.19
C SER A 263 -87.60 -53.79 -67.20
N LYS A 264 -86.82 -52.71 -67.35
CA LYS A 264 -85.35 -52.75 -67.41
C LYS A 264 -84.76 -51.90 -66.31
N ALA A 265 -83.56 -52.24 -65.87
CA ALA A 265 -82.82 -51.48 -64.87
C ALA A 265 -81.33 -51.51 -65.18
N ARG A 266 -80.62 -50.44 -64.79
CA ARG A 266 -79.19 -50.26 -65.03
C ARG A 266 -78.46 -49.92 -63.73
N LEU A 267 -77.34 -50.61 -63.48
CA LEU A 267 -76.40 -50.27 -62.43
C LEU A 267 -75.53 -49.12 -62.93
N VAL A 268 -75.53 -48.01 -62.20
CA VAL A 268 -74.75 -46.83 -62.54
C VAL A 268 -73.38 -46.97 -61.90
N ALA A 269 -72.34 -46.99 -62.73
CA ALA A 269 -70.97 -46.89 -62.23
C ALA A 269 -70.80 -45.57 -61.47
N ALA A 270 -70.15 -45.62 -60.30
CA ALA A 270 -69.67 -44.41 -59.65
C ALA A 270 -68.76 -43.71 -60.67
N ALA A 271 -69.06 -42.46 -61.01
CA ALA A 271 -68.16 -41.68 -61.82
C ALA A 271 -66.80 -41.69 -61.10
N GLN A 272 -65.80 -42.32 -61.70
CA GLN A 272 -64.44 -42.07 -61.29
C GLN A 272 -64.25 -40.57 -61.48
N LEU A 273 -63.97 -39.86 -60.39
CA LEU A 273 -63.41 -38.53 -60.49
C LEU A 273 -62.16 -38.69 -61.36
N GLU A 274 -62.23 -38.24 -62.61
CA GLU A 274 -61.03 -37.97 -63.39
C GLU A 274 -60.17 -37.04 -62.53
N PRO A 275 -58.90 -37.37 -62.25
CA PRO A 275 -58.04 -36.49 -61.50
C PRO A 275 -57.96 -35.17 -62.26
N GLY A 276 -58.41 -34.09 -61.63
CA GLY A 276 -58.30 -32.75 -62.18
C GLY A 276 -56.86 -32.46 -62.55
N GLU A 277 -56.66 -31.91 -63.75
CA GLU A 277 -55.41 -31.39 -64.24
C GLU A 277 -54.75 -30.52 -63.16
N THR A 278 -53.54 -30.92 -62.75
CA THR A 278 -52.63 -30.07 -61.97
C THR A 278 -52.23 -28.90 -62.87
N ASN A 279 -52.82 -27.74 -62.67
CA ASN A 279 -52.25 -26.50 -63.18
C ASN A 279 -50.98 -26.18 -62.39
N GLU A 280 -49.87 -26.07 -63.13
CA GLU A 280 -48.58 -25.51 -62.70
C GLU A 280 -48.69 -24.07 -62.16
#